data_AF-A0A251TQQ1-F1
#
_entry.id   AF-A0A251TQQ1-F1
#
_cell.length_a   1.000
_cell.length_b   1.000
_cell.length_c   1.000
_cell.angle_alpha   90.00
_cell.angle_beta   90.00
_cell.angle_gamma   90.00
#
_symmetry.space_group_name_H-M   'P 1'
#
loop_
_entity.id
_entity.type
_entity.pdbx_description
1 polymer ?
#
loop_
_entity_poly.entity_id
_entity_poly.type
_entity_poly.pdbx_seq_one_letter_code
_entity_poly.pdbx_strand_id
1 'polypeptide(L)'
;MSQKGVEKPLEEYEKVRCPICMEHPHQAILLLCSSHDKGCRPYICDTGRNHSNCFSMFRNTRKKLLCPLCRGKVHDWTVDARAQHFMNHKTRTCANGTCTFSGSYMDLEHHVRMVHPSDVGPSGSDGPVSENVWMDLENYLNQLNLSHR
;
A
#
# COMPACT_ATOMS: atom_id res chain seq x y z
N MET A 1 -23.09 -9.46 18.93
CA MET A 1 -23.29 -9.50 17.47
C MET A 1 -21.94 -9.22 16.81
N SER A 2 -21.10 -10.26 16.69
CA SER A 2 -19.77 -10.14 16.11
C SER A 2 -19.88 -10.30 14.60
N GLN A 3 -19.61 -9.23 13.86
CA GLN A 3 -19.49 -9.28 12.40
C GLN A 3 -18.28 -10.16 12.07
N LYS A 4 -18.53 -11.42 11.66
CA LYS A 4 -17.51 -12.26 11.03
C LYS A 4 -17.15 -11.58 9.70
N GLY A 5 -15.95 -11.01 9.64
CA GLY A 5 -15.41 -10.43 8.42
C GLY A 5 -15.33 -11.53 7.36
N VAL A 6 -16.03 -11.33 6.24
CA VAL A 6 -15.85 -12.17 5.05
C VAL A 6 -14.43 -11.91 4.55
N GLU A 7 -13.56 -12.90 4.72
CA GLU A 7 -12.20 -12.85 4.23
C GLU A 7 -12.23 -12.82 2.69
N LYS A 8 -11.62 -11.81 2.10
CA LYS A 8 -11.60 -11.67 0.64
C LYS A 8 -10.60 -12.64 0.01
N PRO A 9 -10.95 -13.32 -1.10
CA PRO A 9 -10.00 -14.15 -1.83
C PRO A 9 -8.80 -13.32 -2.32
N LEU A 10 -7.59 -13.90 -2.21
CA LEU A 10 -6.34 -13.26 -2.65
C LEU A 10 -6.38 -12.84 -4.13
N GLU A 11 -7.16 -13.54 -4.96
CA GLU A 11 -7.37 -13.24 -6.38
C GLU A 11 -7.96 -11.84 -6.63
N GLU A 12 -8.72 -11.28 -5.68
CA GLU A 12 -9.24 -9.92 -5.81
C GLU A 12 -8.13 -8.88 -5.74
N TYR A 13 -7.14 -9.09 -4.85
CA TYR A 13 -6.02 -8.18 -4.68
C TYR A 13 -5.06 -8.21 -5.87
N GLU A 14 -5.00 -9.31 -6.62
CA GLU A 14 -4.15 -9.43 -7.81
C GLU A 14 -4.52 -8.42 -8.90
N LYS A 15 -5.81 -8.06 -9.00
CA LYS A 15 -6.34 -7.11 -10.00
C LYS A 15 -6.28 -5.65 -9.54
N VAL A 16 -5.93 -5.41 -8.27
CA VAL A 16 -5.90 -4.06 -7.73
C VAL A 16 -4.74 -3.27 -8.36
N ARG A 17 -5.06 -2.08 -8.87
CA ARG A 17 -4.08 -1.11 -9.35
C ARG A 17 -4.39 0.25 -8.74
N CYS A 18 -3.34 0.99 -8.39
CA CYS A 18 -3.47 2.37 -7.99
C CYS A 18 -3.91 3.18 -9.21
N PRO A 19 -5.06 3.88 -9.19
CA PRO A 19 -5.55 4.66 -10.32
C PRO A 19 -4.72 5.92 -10.63
N ILE A 20 -3.63 6.14 -9.90
CA ILE A 20 -2.72 7.28 -10.10
C ILE A 20 -1.46 6.82 -10.83
N CYS A 21 -0.73 5.84 -10.28
CA CYS A 21 0.50 5.34 -10.89
C CYS A 21 0.30 4.10 -11.76
N MET A 22 -0.90 3.51 -11.78
CA MET A 22 -1.25 2.29 -12.51
C MET A 22 -0.51 1.01 -12.09
N GLU A 23 0.31 1.08 -11.05
CA GLU A 23 0.97 -0.07 -10.42
C GLU A 23 0.14 -0.66 -9.28
N HIS A 24 0.51 -1.84 -8.77
CA HIS A 24 -0.02 -2.29 -7.48
C HIS A 24 0.26 -1.21 -6.41
N PRO A 25 -0.72 -0.82 -5.58
CA PRO A 25 -0.50 0.18 -4.53
C PRO A 25 0.65 -0.17 -3.56
N HIS A 26 1.45 0.82 -3.15
CA HIS A 26 2.47 0.68 -2.10
C HIS A 26 1.97 1.24 -0.78
N GLN A 27 2.23 0.55 0.35
CA GLN A 27 1.62 0.91 1.64
C GLN A 27 0.12 1.20 1.46
N ALA A 28 -0.56 0.29 0.76
CA ALA A 28 -1.89 0.50 0.22
C ALA A 28 -2.88 1.01 1.28
N ILE A 29 -3.62 2.06 0.94
CA ILE A 29 -4.79 2.53 1.69
C ILE A 29 -6.05 2.40 0.83
N LEU A 30 -7.17 2.14 1.47
CA LEU A 30 -8.50 2.05 0.84
C LEU A 30 -9.26 3.36 1.06
N LEU A 31 -9.70 4.02 -0.01
CA LEU A 31 -10.59 5.18 0.14
C LEU A 31 -12.03 4.74 0.42
N LEU A 32 -12.65 5.38 1.40
CA LEU A 32 -14.06 5.22 1.74
C LEU A 32 -14.88 6.25 0.97
N CYS A 33 -15.59 5.79 -0.05
CA CYS A 33 -16.43 6.60 -0.91
C CYS A 33 -17.93 6.27 -0.77
N SER A 34 -18.78 7.10 -1.33
CA SER A 34 -20.25 6.92 -1.32
C SER A 34 -20.77 5.64 -1.99
N SER A 35 -19.91 4.85 -2.64
CA SER A 35 -20.26 3.56 -3.26
C SER A 35 -19.50 2.38 -2.61
N HIS A 36 -18.93 2.58 -1.42
CA HIS A 36 -18.17 1.53 -0.72
C HIS A 36 -19.08 0.35 -0.31
N ASP A 37 -20.30 0.62 0.11
CA ASP A 37 -21.36 -0.36 0.35
C ASP A 37 -21.73 -1.17 -0.90
N LYS A 38 -21.60 -0.57 -2.09
CA LYS A 38 -21.81 -1.20 -3.41
C LYS A 38 -20.58 -1.92 -3.96
N GLY A 39 -19.56 -2.12 -3.12
CA GLY A 39 -18.35 -2.86 -3.49
C GLY A 39 -17.23 -2.01 -4.11
N CYS A 40 -17.34 -0.68 -4.17
CA CYS A 40 -16.24 0.15 -4.64
C CYS A 40 -15.04 0.05 -3.67
N ARG A 41 -13.87 -0.37 -4.19
CA ARG A 41 -12.63 -0.54 -3.41
C ARG A 41 -11.43 0.16 -4.06
N PRO A 42 -11.40 1.51 -4.03
CA PRO A 42 -10.30 2.29 -4.58
C PRO A 42 -9.07 2.24 -3.66
N TYR A 43 -8.13 1.37 -3.98
CA TYR A 43 -6.82 1.38 -3.32
C TYR A 43 -5.86 2.36 -4.00
N ILE A 44 -5.11 3.11 -3.21
CA ILE A 44 -4.06 4.02 -3.69
C ILE A 44 -2.79 3.87 -2.86
N CYS A 45 -1.65 4.32 -3.41
CA CYS A 45 -0.40 4.33 -2.67
C CYS A 45 -0.41 5.42 -1.59
N ASP A 46 0.05 5.09 -0.40
CA ASP A 46 0.36 6.06 0.65
C ASP A 46 1.80 5.84 1.14
N THR A 47 2.75 6.25 0.31
CA THR A 47 4.18 6.14 0.61
C THR A 47 4.71 7.41 1.27
N GLY A 48 5.83 7.33 1.98
CA GLY A 48 6.55 8.53 2.42
C GLY A 48 6.86 9.51 1.28
N ARG A 49 7.16 10.77 1.62
CA ARG A 49 7.35 11.90 0.67
C ARG A 49 8.44 11.70 -0.41
N ASN A 50 9.27 10.68 -0.27
CA ASN A 50 10.38 10.37 -1.19
C ASN A 50 9.96 9.45 -2.34
N HIS A 51 8.79 8.83 -2.26
CA HIS A 51 8.14 8.20 -3.39
C HIS A 51 6.97 9.07 -3.81
N SER A 52 6.56 9.04 -5.08
CA SER A 52 5.37 9.74 -5.57
C SER A 52 4.14 9.32 -4.77
N ASN A 53 3.88 10.00 -3.65
CA ASN A 53 2.80 9.64 -2.74
C ASN A 53 1.49 10.00 -3.46
N CYS A 54 0.89 8.98 -4.07
CA CYS A 54 -0.34 9.07 -4.82
C CYS A 54 -1.48 9.63 -3.95
N PHE A 55 -1.51 9.31 -2.66
CA PHE A 55 -2.46 9.88 -1.72
C PHE A 55 -2.22 11.37 -1.46
N SER A 56 -0.98 11.82 -1.34
CA SER A 56 -0.67 13.25 -1.22
C SER A 56 -1.14 14.04 -2.45
N MET A 57 -0.91 13.49 -3.65
CA MET A 57 -1.39 14.10 -4.91
C MET A 57 -2.91 14.09 -4.99
N PHE A 58 -3.55 12.99 -4.58
CA PHE A 58 -5.00 12.87 -4.50
C PHE A 58 -5.62 13.96 -3.62
N ARG A 59 -5.02 14.24 -2.45
CA ARG A 59 -5.49 15.29 -1.54
C ARG A 59 -5.25 16.70 -2.09
N ASN A 60 -4.09 16.95 -2.71
CA ASN A 60 -3.70 18.30 -3.12
C ASN A 60 -4.38 18.78 -4.41
N THR A 61 -4.69 17.88 -5.34
CA THR A 61 -5.21 18.26 -6.67
C THR A 61 -6.73 18.43 -6.73
N ARG A 62 -7.45 17.99 -5.71
CA ARG A 62 -8.91 17.82 -5.75
C ARG A 62 -9.61 18.76 -4.77
N LYS A 63 -10.15 19.88 -5.28
CA LYS A 63 -11.10 20.76 -4.53
C LYS A 63 -12.29 20.00 -3.92
N LYS A 64 -12.62 18.84 -4.50
CA LYS A 64 -13.57 17.83 -3.98
C LYS A 64 -12.91 16.47 -4.09
N LEU A 65 -12.67 15.79 -2.96
CA LEU A 65 -12.13 14.43 -2.95
C LEU A 65 -13.15 13.47 -3.58
N LEU A 66 -13.00 13.18 -4.86
CA LEU A 66 -13.86 12.27 -5.62
C LEU A 66 -13.11 10.96 -5.86
N CYS A 67 -13.81 9.85 -5.66
CA CYS A 67 -13.27 8.52 -5.85
C CYS A 67 -12.78 8.36 -7.29
N PRO A 68 -11.53 7.93 -7.51
CA PRO A 68 -10.99 7.78 -8.85
C PRO A 68 -11.70 6.67 -9.66
N LEU A 69 -12.34 5.70 -8.98
CA LEU A 69 -13.04 4.59 -9.65
C LEU A 69 -14.50 4.92 -9.97
N CYS A 70 -15.27 5.44 -9.00
CA CYS A 70 -16.71 5.64 -9.16
C CYS A 70 -17.13 7.11 -9.23
N ARG A 71 -16.20 8.06 -9.08
CA ARG A 71 -16.45 9.51 -8.98
C ARG A 71 -17.36 9.94 -7.81
N GLY A 72 -17.71 9.02 -6.91
CA GLY A 72 -18.45 9.32 -5.68
C GLY A 72 -17.62 10.10 -4.66
N LYS A 73 -18.27 10.81 -3.74
CA LYS A 73 -17.58 11.61 -2.71
C LYS A 73 -16.78 10.68 -1.78
N VAL A 74 -15.48 10.93 -1.66
CA VAL A 74 -14.61 10.31 -0.65
C VAL A 74 -14.77 11.10 0.64
N HIS A 75 -15.01 10.37 1.73
CA HIS A 75 -15.20 10.95 3.06
C HIS A 75 -14.08 10.56 4.02
N ASP A 76 -13.43 9.41 3.82
CA ASP A 76 -12.37 8.92 4.69
C ASP A 76 -11.48 7.90 3.95
N TRP A 77 -10.48 7.34 4.62
CA TRP A 77 -9.62 6.26 4.16
C TRP A 77 -9.23 5.34 5.32
N THR A 78 -8.86 4.10 5.01
CA THR A 78 -8.44 3.12 6.01
C THR A 78 -7.35 2.20 5.49
N VAL A 79 -6.62 1.56 6.41
CA VAL A 79 -5.64 0.52 6.09
C VAL A 79 -6.33 -0.84 6.18
N ASP A 80 -6.46 -1.51 5.03
CA ASP A 80 -6.74 -2.96 4.99
C ASP A 80 -5.40 -3.68 5.09
N ALA A 81 -5.06 -4.16 6.28
CA ALA A 81 -3.76 -4.77 6.56
C ALA A 81 -3.45 -5.98 5.65
N ARG A 82 -4.46 -6.78 5.29
CA ARG A 82 -4.27 -7.93 4.41
C ARG A 82 -4.00 -7.48 2.97
N ALA A 83 -4.78 -6.54 2.48
CA ALA A 83 -4.60 -5.97 1.15
C ALA A 83 -3.22 -5.31 1.03
N GLN A 84 -2.85 -4.50 2.03
CA GLN A 84 -1.56 -3.82 2.08
C GLN A 84 -0.40 -4.81 2.11
N HIS A 85 -0.46 -5.82 2.99
CA HIS A 85 0.53 -6.88 3.05
C HIS A 85 0.70 -7.57 1.69
N PHE A 86 -0.40 -8.02 1.09
CA PHE A 86 -0.37 -8.66 -0.23
C PHE A 86 0.26 -7.77 -1.30
N MET A 87 -0.16 -6.51 -1.38
CA MET A 87 0.33 -5.57 -2.41
C MET A 87 1.79 -5.17 -2.22
N ASN A 88 2.27 -5.13 -0.97
CA ASN A 88 3.68 -4.86 -0.65
C ASN A 88 4.59 -6.05 -1.02
N HIS A 89 4.07 -7.29 -1.01
CA HIS A 89 4.83 -8.50 -1.39
C HIS A 89 4.99 -8.66 -2.89
N LYS A 90 4.29 -7.88 -3.73
CA LYS A 90 4.43 -7.96 -5.18
C LYS A 90 5.83 -7.50 -5.59
N THR A 91 6.52 -8.35 -6.35
CA THR A 91 7.83 -8.06 -6.95
C THR A 91 7.73 -6.93 -7.97
N ARG A 92 8.66 -5.99 -7.89
CA ARG A 92 8.77 -4.80 -8.75
C ARG A 92 10.23 -4.48 -9.01
N THR A 93 10.49 -3.79 -10.11
CA THR A 93 11.84 -3.33 -10.48
C THR A 93 12.14 -1.96 -9.87
N CYS A 94 13.40 -1.71 -9.54
CA CYS A 94 13.88 -0.42 -9.09
C CYS A 94 13.49 0.70 -10.07
N ALA A 95 13.04 1.84 -9.54
CA ALA A 95 12.65 2.99 -10.35
C ALA A 95 13.84 3.74 -10.96
N ASN A 96 15.06 3.48 -10.48
CA ASN A 96 16.27 4.04 -11.06
C ASN A 96 16.54 3.33 -12.41
N GLY A 97 16.47 4.07 -13.52
CA GLY A 97 16.41 3.50 -14.86
C GLY A 97 17.64 2.72 -15.32
N THR A 98 18.76 2.78 -14.61
CA THR A 98 19.97 1.97 -14.87
C THR A 98 20.11 0.78 -13.93
N CYS A 99 19.24 0.67 -12.92
CA CYS A 99 19.27 -0.39 -11.93
C CYS A 99 18.38 -1.56 -12.37
N THR A 100 18.88 -2.79 -12.20
CA THR A 100 18.16 -4.03 -12.53
C THR A 100 17.60 -4.75 -11.30
N PHE A 101 17.80 -4.20 -10.11
CA PHE A 101 17.30 -4.81 -8.88
C PHE A 101 15.77 -4.93 -8.91
N SER A 102 15.25 -6.07 -8.46
CA SER A 102 13.82 -6.30 -8.32
C SER A 102 13.52 -7.03 -7.01
N GLY A 103 12.44 -6.64 -6.34
CA GLY A 103 12.05 -7.20 -5.06
C GLY A 103 10.68 -6.70 -4.60
N SER A 104 10.28 -7.06 -3.39
CA SER A 104 9.10 -6.50 -2.73
C SER A 104 9.26 -5.00 -2.46
N TYR A 105 8.19 -4.33 -1.98
CA TYR A 105 8.30 -2.93 -1.56
C TYR A 105 9.39 -2.74 -0.49
N MET A 106 9.49 -3.66 0.47
CA MET A 106 10.47 -3.58 1.56
C MET A 106 11.90 -3.80 1.05
N ASP A 107 12.08 -4.74 0.11
CA ASP A 107 13.38 -4.95 -0.54
C ASP A 107 13.83 -3.72 -1.31
N LEU A 108 12.91 -3.08 -2.03
CA LEU A 108 13.18 -1.87 -2.79
C LEU A 108 13.50 -0.67 -1.89
N GLU A 109 12.77 -0.51 -0.79
CA GLU A 109 13.03 0.55 0.18
C GLU A 109 14.43 0.41 0.79
N HIS A 110 14.82 -0.81 1.16
CA HIS A 110 16.16 -1.09 1.66
C HIS A 110 17.23 -0.90 0.56
N HIS A 111 17.01 -1.43 -0.64
CA HIS A 111 17.91 -1.30 -1.79
C HIS A 111 18.20 0.17 -2.14
N VAL A 112 17.16 1.01 -2.23
CA VAL A 112 17.33 2.43 -2.56
C VAL A 112 18.12 3.15 -1.46
N ARG A 113 17.88 2.85 -0.18
CA ARG A 113 18.66 3.45 0.93
C ARG A 113 20.14 3.11 0.89
N MET A 114 20.49 1.90 0.47
CA MET A 114 21.87 1.41 0.47
C MET A 114 22.62 1.70 -0.82
N VAL A 115 21.97 1.54 -1.97
CA VAL A 115 22.59 1.61 -3.31
C VAL A 115 22.35 2.96 -3.98
N HIS A 116 21.23 3.62 -3.64
CA HIS A 116 20.84 4.91 -4.20
C HIS A 116 20.58 5.96 -3.10
N PRO A 117 21.52 6.17 -2.15
CA PRO A 117 21.28 7.05 -1.01
C PRO A 117 20.98 8.50 -1.41
N SER A 118 21.49 8.96 -2.56
CA SER A 118 21.19 10.28 -3.12
C SER A 118 19.76 10.41 -3.68
N ASP A 119 19.12 9.29 -4.02
CA ASP A 119 17.72 9.27 -4.46
C ASP A 119 16.76 9.30 -3.25
N VAL A 120 17.27 9.10 -2.02
CA VAL A 120 16.52 9.26 -0.77
C VAL A 120 16.57 10.71 -0.34
N GLY A 121 15.43 11.40 -0.37
CA GLY A 121 15.33 12.79 0.08
C GLY A 121 15.72 13.00 1.55
N PRO A 122 16.14 14.22 1.95
CA PRO A 122 16.80 14.55 3.23
C PRO A 122 15.94 14.36 4.50
N SER A 123 14.75 13.77 4.41
CA SER A 123 13.82 13.53 5.52
C SER A 123 13.52 12.05 5.74
N GLY A 124 14.49 11.17 5.45
CA GLY A 124 14.43 9.73 5.74
C GLY A 124 14.45 9.39 7.24
N SER A 125 13.64 10.08 8.04
CA SER A 125 13.43 9.80 9.46
C SER A 125 11.94 9.52 9.70
N ASP A 126 11.39 8.53 9.02
CA ASP A 126 10.65 7.54 9.79
C ASP A 126 11.74 6.69 10.44
N GLY A 127 11.80 6.70 11.78
CA GLY A 127 12.86 6.08 12.56
C GLY A 127 13.08 4.60 12.20
N PRO A 128 14.12 3.95 12.74
CA PRO A 128 14.38 2.55 12.44
C PRO A 128 13.10 1.75 12.69
N VAL A 129 12.54 1.14 11.64
CA VAL A 129 11.51 0.12 11.80
C VAL A 129 12.20 -0.99 12.58
N SER A 130 11.91 -1.02 13.86
CA SER A 130 12.52 -1.95 14.82
C SER A 130 12.32 -3.38 14.32
N GLU A 131 13.36 -4.20 14.44
CA GLU A 131 13.34 -5.67 14.28
C GLU A 131 12.12 -6.31 14.98
N ASN A 132 11.60 -5.68 16.04
CA ASN A 132 10.45 -6.14 16.80
C ASN A 132 9.11 -5.98 16.05
N VAL A 133 8.95 -4.95 15.22
CA VAL A 133 7.75 -4.78 14.37
C VAL A 133 7.66 -5.92 13.35
N TRP A 134 8.81 -6.43 12.90
CA TRP A 134 8.89 -7.56 11.98
C TRP A 134 8.50 -8.86 12.67
N MET A 135 9.03 -9.13 13.86
CA MET A 135 8.66 -10.30 14.64
C MET A 135 7.18 -10.28 15.02
N ASP A 136 6.62 -9.12 15.34
CA ASP A 136 5.19 -8.98 15.69
C ASP A 136 4.29 -9.17 14.47
N LEU A 137 4.69 -8.65 13.30
CA LEU A 137 3.96 -8.84 12.05
C LEU A 137 4.07 -10.30 11.56
N GLU A 138 5.25 -10.91 11.57
CA GLU A 138 5.45 -12.33 11.24
C GLU A 138 4.69 -13.24 12.19
N ASN A 139 4.67 -12.95 13.49
CA ASN A 139 3.85 -13.68 14.46
C ASN A 139 2.36 -13.53 14.20
N TYR A 140 1.89 -12.32 13.86
CA TYR A 140 0.50 -12.09 13.47
C TYR A 140 0.12 -12.86 12.19
N LEU A 141 1.00 -12.87 11.18
CA LEU A 141 0.81 -13.61 9.93
C LEU A 141 0.87 -15.13 10.14
N ASN A 142 1.75 -15.62 11.01
CA ASN A 142 1.80 -17.03 11.38
C ASN A 142 0.54 -17.46 12.14
N GLN A 143 -0.02 -16.59 13.00
CA GLN A 143 -1.33 -16.84 13.63
C GLN A 143 -2.48 -16.89 12.61
N LEU A 144 -2.45 -16.04 11.57
CA LEU A 144 -3.43 -16.10 10.48
C LEU A 144 -3.27 -17.36 9.62
N ASN A 145 -2.03 -17.78 9.31
CA ASN A 145 -1.76 -19.00 8.54
C ASN A 145 -2.07 -20.29 9.32
N LEU A 146 -1.94 -20.29 10.65
CA LEU A 146 -2.30 -21.42 11.51
C LEU A 146 -3.83 -21.61 11.66
N SER A 147 -4.63 -20.59 11.35
CA SER A 147 -6.10 -20.70 11.31
C SER A 147 -6.65 -21.39 10.05
N HIS A 148 -5.76 -21.81 9.14
CA HIS A 148 -6.06 -22.54 7.89
C HIS A 148 -5.53 -23.99 7.85
N ARG A 149 -5.31 -24.62 9.01
CA ARG A 149 -5.10 -26.08 9.12
C ARG A 149 -6.26 -26.79 9.79
#